data_AF-A0A7C7YKM8-F1
#
_entry.id   AF-A0A7C7YKM8-F1
#
_cell.length_a   1.000
_cell.length_b   1.000
_cell.length_c   1.000
_cell.angle_alpha   90.00
_cell.angle_beta   90.00
_cell.angle_gamma   90.00
#
_symmetry.space_group_name_H-M   'P 1'
#
loop_
_entity.id
_entity.type
_entity.pdbx_description
1 polymer ?
#
loop_
_entity_poly.entity_id
_entity_poly.type
_entity_poly.pdbx_seq_one_letter_code
_entity_poly.pdbx_strand_id
1 'polypeptide(L)'
;MPGRTVLGAGAQIALAHDYRIMRKDRGYFCLPEIDLGMPLHPGMTALIQARLPIQTAHEVIATGTRYSGERTLAQSIVDQVEDEANVVSSAVELAAGLAGKAAPVMSRLKAEMYPQVVEAMASRMTA
;
A
#
# COMPACT_ATOMS: atom_id res chain seq x y z
N MET A 1 -7.87 -0.84 -20.79
CA MET A 1 -8.65 0.33 -20.37
C MET A 1 -7.72 1.29 -19.62
N PRO A 2 -7.52 2.54 -20.05
CA PRO A 2 -6.57 3.43 -19.39
C PRO A 2 -7.26 4.24 -18.27
N GLY A 3 -6.78 4.02 -17.05
CA GLY A 3 -7.24 4.57 -15.79
C GLY A 3 -6.60 3.72 -14.70
N ARG A 4 -5.31 3.99 -14.42
CA ARG A 4 -4.38 3.07 -13.76
C ARG A 4 -4.95 2.56 -12.44
N THR A 5 -5.35 1.29 -12.44
CA THR A 5 -5.85 0.56 -11.28
C THR A 5 -4.68 -0.07 -10.53
N VAL A 6 -4.74 -0.08 -9.21
CA VAL A 6 -3.70 -0.65 -8.36
C VAL A 6 -4.21 -2.02 -7.85
N LEU A 7 -3.87 -3.10 -8.55
CA LEU A 7 -4.35 -4.47 -8.28
C LEU A 7 -3.19 -5.36 -7.86
N GLY A 8 -3.41 -6.24 -6.87
CA GLY A 8 -2.45 -7.29 -6.47
C GLY A 8 -1.07 -6.71 -6.15
N ALA A 9 -0.05 -7.08 -6.94
CA ALA A 9 1.32 -6.58 -6.77
C ALA A 9 1.41 -5.04 -6.77
N GLY A 10 0.58 -4.34 -7.55
CA GLY A 10 0.53 -2.88 -7.53
C GLY A 10 0.08 -2.33 -6.17
N ALA A 11 -0.89 -2.99 -5.53
CA ALA A 11 -1.41 -2.60 -4.22
C ALA A 11 -0.36 -2.79 -3.14
N GLN A 12 0.38 -3.89 -3.22
CA GLN A 12 1.47 -4.16 -2.28
C GLN A 12 2.65 -3.20 -2.48
N ILE A 13 2.99 -2.83 -3.73
CA ILE A 13 3.98 -1.78 -3.99
C ILE A 13 3.52 -0.45 -3.40
N ALA A 14 2.24 -0.09 -3.52
CA ALA A 14 1.70 1.12 -2.88
C ALA A 14 1.86 1.06 -1.36
N LEU A 15 1.63 -0.10 -0.72
CA LEU A 15 1.88 -0.29 0.71
C LEU A 15 3.36 -0.19 1.10
N ALA A 16 4.31 -0.32 0.18
CA ALA A 16 5.73 -0.11 0.49
C ALA A 16 6.13 1.39 0.56
N HIS A 17 5.29 2.29 0.05
CA HIS A 17 5.54 3.74 0.07
C HIS A 17 5.14 4.36 1.40
N ASP A 18 5.80 5.44 1.82
CA ASP A 18 5.48 6.11 3.08
C ASP A 18 4.09 6.76 3.06
N TYR A 19 3.73 7.39 1.94
CA TYR A 19 2.45 8.06 1.72
C TYR A 19 1.81 7.60 0.40
N ARG A 20 0.49 7.53 0.42
CA ARG A 20 -0.34 7.06 -0.70
C ARG A 20 -1.42 8.09 -0.98
N ILE A 21 -1.35 8.71 -2.16
CA ILE A 21 -2.39 9.60 -2.67
C ILE A 21 -3.05 8.91 -3.86
N MET A 22 -4.37 8.90 -3.87
CA MET A 22 -5.16 8.17 -4.85
C MET A 22 -6.20 9.05 -5.51
N ARG A 23 -6.49 8.80 -6.79
CA ARG A 23 -7.60 9.44 -7.51
C ARG A 23 -8.94 9.05 -6.91
N LYS A 24 -9.87 10.00 -6.78
CA LYS A 24 -11.20 9.81 -6.17
C LYS A 24 -12.17 8.93 -6.95
N ASP A 25 -12.18 9.02 -8.27
CA ASP A 25 -13.27 8.50 -9.12
C ASP A 25 -12.89 7.28 -9.98
N ARG A 26 -11.59 6.98 -10.19
CA ARG A 26 -11.15 5.82 -11.01
C ARG A 26 -9.94 5.07 -10.46
N GLY A 27 -9.97 4.73 -9.18
CA GLY A 27 -8.99 3.82 -8.60
C GLY A 27 -9.67 2.75 -7.74
N TYR A 28 -9.04 1.57 -7.70
CA TYR A 28 -9.40 0.51 -6.77
C TYR A 28 -8.15 0.02 -6.05
N PHE A 29 -8.31 -0.34 -4.77
CA PHE A 29 -7.35 -1.14 -4.01
C PHE A 29 -8.00 -2.49 -3.69
N CYS A 30 -7.36 -3.57 -4.11
CA CYS A 30 -7.75 -4.92 -3.74
C CYS A 30 -6.58 -5.91 -3.84
N LEU A 31 -6.73 -7.02 -3.12
CA LEU A 31 -5.83 -8.17 -3.14
C LEU A 31 -6.62 -9.39 -3.61
N PRO A 32 -6.60 -9.72 -4.92
CA PRO A 32 -7.44 -10.75 -5.51
C PRO A 32 -6.91 -12.17 -5.28
N GLU A 33 -5.86 -12.36 -4.48
CA GLU A 33 -5.18 -13.64 -4.29
C GLU A 33 -6.13 -14.77 -3.84
N ILE A 34 -7.13 -14.45 -3.00
CA ILE A 34 -8.17 -15.40 -2.58
C ILE A 34 -9.07 -15.85 -3.74
N ASP A 35 -9.43 -14.94 -4.64
CA ASP A 35 -10.25 -15.24 -5.82
C ASP A 35 -9.44 -16.02 -6.88
N LEU A 36 -8.13 -15.78 -6.93
CA LEU A 36 -7.20 -16.43 -7.86
C LEU A 36 -6.69 -17.80 -7.36
N GLY A 37 -6.99 -18.17 -6.10
CA GLY A 37 -6.46 -19.39 -5.48
C GLY A 37 -4.93 -19.38 -5.34
N MET A 38 -4.32 -18.20 -5.21
CA MET A 38 -2.87 -18.04 -5.12
C MET A 38 -2.46 -17.70 -3.68
N PRO A 39 -1.41 -18.34 -3.14
CA PRO A 39 -0.89 -17.96 -1.83
C PRO A 39 -0.18 -16.61 -1.89
N LEU A 40 -0.33 -15.82 -0.83
CA LEU A 40 0.50 -14.63 -0.59
C LEU A 40 1.87 -15.04 -0.06
N HIS A 41 2.94 -14.46 -0.62
CA HIS A 41 4.29 -14.62 -0.07
C HIS A 41 4.31 -14.10 1.39
N PRO A 42 5.03 -14.75 2.33
CA PRO A 42 5.06 -14.34 3.73
C PRO A 42 5.41 -12.85 3.94
N GLY A 43 6.43 -12.36 3.23
CA GLY A 43 6.77 -10.94 3.20
C GLY A 43 5.63 -10.01 2.75
N MET A 44 4.80 -10.43 1.78
CA MET A 44 3.64 -9.65 1.33
C MET A 44 2.59 -9.56 2.43
N THR A 45 2.27 -10.68 3.08
CA THR A 45 1.35 -10.72 4.23
C THR A 45 1.85 -9.83 5.36
N ALA A 46 3.14 -9.92 5.70
CA ALA A 46 3.76 -9.08 6.72
C ALA A 46 3.65 -7.58 6.37
N LEU A 47 3.90 -7.22 5.11
CA LEU A 47 3.76 -5.83 4.64
C LEU A 47 2.32 -5.34 4.77
N ILE A 48 1.33 -6.15 4.39
CA ILE A 48 -0.09 -5.80 4.47
C ILE A 48 -0.49 -5.55 5.93
N GLN A 49 -0.11 -6.46 6.84
CA GLN A 49 -0.40 -6.35 8.27
C GLN A 49 0.29 -5.14 8.91
N ALA A 50 1.50 -4.78 8.46
CA ALA A 50 2.24 -3.64 8.99
C ALA A 50 1.71 -2.28 8.50
N ARG A 51 1.01 -2.24 7.36
CA ARG A 51 0.68 -0.98 6.66
C ARG A 51 -0.81 -0.67 6.54
N LEU A 52 -1.67 -1.58 6.99
CA LEU A 52 -3.11 -1.40 7.07
C LEU A 52 -3.62 -1.61 8.51
N PRO A 53 -4.74 -0.97 8.89
CA PRO A 53 -5.43 -1.34 10.13
C PRO A 53 -5.77 -2.83 10.14
N ILE A 54 -5.72 -3.45 11.32
CA ILE A 54 -5.93 -4.90 11.52
C ILE A 54 -7.21 -5.39 10.82
N GLN A 55 -8.31 -4.64 10.97
CA GLN A 55 -9.60 -5.00 10.36
C GLN A 55 -9.58 -4.88 8.83
N THR A 56 -9.01 -3.79 8.30
CA THR A 56 -8.86 -3.58 6.86
C THR A 56 -7.98 -4.67 6.24
N ALA A 57 -6.87 -5.05 6.90
CA ALA A 57 -5.98 -6.11 6.46
C ALA A 57 -6.69 -7.47 6.42
N HIS A 58 -7.46 -7.80 7.46
CA HIS A 58 -8.25 -9.04 7.51
C HIS A 58 -9.27 -9.08 6.37
N GLU A 59 -10.08 -8.04 6.21
CA GLU A 59 -11.13 -7.99 5.19
C GLU A 59 -10.53 -8.13 3.78
N VAL A 60 -9.50 -7.37 3.45
CA VAL A 60 -8.93 -7.40 2.09
C VAL A 60 -8.28 -8.75 1.77
N ILE A 61 -7.62 -9.40 2.73
CA ILE A 61 -7.00 -10.72 2.54
C ILE A 61 -8.08 -11.82 2.45
N ALA A 62 -9.05 -11.82 3.36
CA ALA A 62 -10.01 -12.91 3.48
C ALA A 62 -11.12 -12.88 2.42
N THR A 63 -11.42 -11.71 1.86
CA THR A 63 -12.58 -11.52 0.98
C THR A 63 -12.25 -10.99 -0.41
N GLY A 64 -11.01 -10.51 -0.64
CA GLY A 64 -10.64 -9.86 -1.89
C GLY A 64 -11.36 -8.52 -2.13
N THR A 65 -11.95 -7.92 -1.07
CA THR A 65 -12.76 -6.70 -1.17
C THR A 65 -12.07 -5.60 -1.95
N ARG A 66 -12.83 -4.98 -2.86
CA ARG A 66 -12.40 -3.83 -3.65
C ARG A 66 -12.82 -2.54 -2.96
N TYR A 67 -11.83 -1.73 -2.63
CA TYR A 67 -12.02 -0.38 -2.09
C TYR A 67 -11.79 0.67 -3.16
N SER A 68 -12.59 1.72 -3.19
CA SER A 68 -12.46 2.84 -4.13
C SER A 68 -12.83 4.17 -3.49
N GLY A 69 -12.33 5.25 -4.08
CA GLY A 69 -12.69 6.62 -3.71
C GLY A 69 -12.55 6.90 -2.21
N GLU A 70 -13.51 7.59 -1.63
CA GLU A 70 -13.45 7.99 -0.21
C GLU A 70 -13.39 6.80 0.76
N ARG A 71 -13.85 5.60 0.36
CA ARG A 71 -13.78 4.40 1.21
C ARG A 71 -12.33 3.97 1.46
N THR A 72 -11.40 4.22 0.55
CA THR A 72 -9.98 3.91 0.79
C THR A 72 -9.39 4.83 1.86
N LEU A 73 -9.79 6.11 1.89
CA LEU A 73 -9.38 7.05 2.93
C LEU A 73 -9.99 6.67 4.29
N ALA A 74 -11.30 6.37 4.32
CA ALA A 74 -12.02 6.00 5.53
C ALA A 74 -11.43 4.75 6.22
N GLN A 75 -10.86 3.82 5.43
CA GLN A 75 -10.25 2.58 5.93
C GLN A 75 -8.73 2.68 6.13
N SER A 76 -8.17 3.89 6.02
CA SER A 76 -6.72 4.17 6.11
C SER A 76 -5.85 3.35 5.14
N ILE A 77 -6.41 3.03 3.97
CA ILE A 77 -5.67 2.37 2.87
C ILE A 77 -4.78 3.38 2.15
N VAL A 78 -5.30 4.61 2.00
CA VAL A 78 -4.59 5.76 1.45
C VAL A 78 -4.61 6.89 2.47
N ASP A 79 -3.68 7.81 2.31
CA ASP A 79 -3.50 8.93 3.22
C ASP A 79 -4.22 10.20 2.71
N GLN A 80 -4.48 10.25 1.39
CA GLN A 80 -5.24 11.33 0.76
C GLN A 80 -5.93 10.85 -0.52
N VAL A 81 -7.04 11.49 -0.86
CA VAL A 81 -7.78 11.28 -2.10
C VAL A 81 -7.89 12.61 -2.85
N GLU A 82 -7.64 12.58 -4.16
CA GLU A 82 -7.55 13.77 -5.01
C GLU A 82 -8.32 13.61 -6.32
N ASP A 83 -8.63 14.74 -6.95
CA ASP A 83 -9.02 14.75 -8.36
C ASP A 83 -7.88 14.29 -9.26
N GLU A 84 -8.21 13.67 -10.41
CA GLU A 84 -7.21 13.12 -11.35
C GLU A 84 -6.09 14.11 -11.68
N ALA A 85 -6.46 15.37 -11.92
CA ALA A 85 -5.53 16.43 -12.28
C ALA A 85 -4.54 16.77 -11.16
N ASN A 86 -4.88 16.48 -9.89
CA ASN A 86 -4.14 16.93 -8.72
C ASN A 86 -3.31 15.83 -8.07
N VAL A 87 -3.57 14.54 -8.35
CA VAL A 87 -2.89 13.41 -7.66
C VAL A 87 -1.36 13.57 -7.67
N VAL A 88 -0.78 13.87 -8.84
CA VAL A 88 0.68 13.96 -8.98
C VAL A 88 1.22 15.23 -8.34
N SER A 89 0.57 16.38 -8.53
CA SER A 89 1.02 17.63 -7.93
C SER A 89 0.98 17.56 -6.41
N SER A 90 -0.11 17.03 -5.82
CA SER A 90 -0.22 16.86 -4.37
C SER A 90 0.84 15.90 -3.83
N ALA A 91 1.14 14.81 -4.54
CA ALA A 91 2.18 13.86 -4.13
C ALA A 91 3.59 14.47 -4.16
N VAL A 92 3.89 15.26 -5.20
CA VAL A 92 5.17 15.96 -5.33
C VAL A 92 5.30 17.05 -4.27
N GLU A 93 4.25 17.81 -4.00
CA GLU A 93 4.23 18.84 -2.95
C GLU A 93 4.49 18.23 -1.57
N LEU A 94 3.80 17.13 -1.24
CA LEU A 94 4.02 16.38 -0.01
C LEU A 94 5.47 15.90 0.11
N ALA A 95 6.01 15.29 -0.95
CA ALA A 95 7.39 14.81 -0.98
C ALA A 95 8.40 15.97 -0.83
N ALA A 96 8.15 17.11 -1.48
CA ALA A 96 9.00 18.30 -1.38
C ALA A 96 9.03 18.85 0.07
N GLY A 97 7.88 18.88 0.75
CA GLY A 97 7.80 19.27 2.16
C GLY A 97 8.59 18.35 3.11
N LEU A 98 8.81 17.10 2.71
CA LEU A 98 9.57 16.10 3.48
C LEU A 98 11.02 15.94 3.02
N ALA A 99 11.46 16.63 1.96
CA ALA A 99 12.78 16.43 1.36
C ALA A 99 13.93 16.64 2.37
N GLY A 100 13.77 17.55 3.34
CA GLY A 100 14.74 17.76 4.41
C GLY A 100 14.95 16.56 5.35
N LYS A 101 14.10 15.52 5.27
CA LYS A 101 14.22 14.26 6.03
C LYS A 101 14.87 13.14 5.22
N ALA A 102 15.18 13.35 3.94
CA ALA A 102 15.83 12.38 3.07
C ALA A 102 17.33 12.22 3.42
N ALA A 103 17.60 11.64 4.58
CA ALA A 103 18.94 11.38 5.11
C ALA A 103 19.12 9.88 5.41
N PRO A 104 20.36 9.35 5.48
CA PRO A 104 20.61 7.93 5.73
C PRO A 104 19.92 7.36 6.99
N VAL A 105 19.71 8.21 8.01
CA VAL A 105 19.00 7.83 9.24
C VAL A 105 17.57 7.38 8.98
N MET A 106 16.89 7.91 7.97
CA MET A 106 15.52 7.53 7.62
C MET A 106 15.44 6.04 7.24
N SER A 107 16.38 5.56 6.41
CA SER A 107 16.43 4.16 6.01
C SER A 107 16.63 3.23 7.21
N ARG A 108 17.52 3.61 8.13
CA ARG A 108 17.76 2.86 9.36
C ARG A 108 16.50 2.81 10.24
N LEU A 109 15.87 3.96 10.49
CA LEU A 109 14.66 4.03 11.31
C LEU A 109 13.52 3.20 10.72
N LYS A 110 13.33 3.22 9.40
CA LYS A 110 12.30 2.40 8.74
C LYS A 110 12.61 0.90 8.81
N ALA A 111 13.88 0.50 8.68
CA ALA A 111 14.28 -0.90 8.84
C ALA A 111 14.03 -1.39 10.28
N GLU A 112 14.36 -0.56 11.27
CA GLU A 112 14.11 -0.86 12.70
C GLU A 112 12.61 -0.83 13.07
N MET A 113 11.79 -0.05 12.35
CA MET A 113 10.33 -0.02 12.52
C MET A 113 9.63 -1.25 11.93
N TYR A 114 10.19 -1.86 10.87
CA TYR A 114 9.58 -3.00 10.17
C TYR A 114 10.49 -4.24 10.12
N PRO A 115 11.03 -4.71 11.25
CA PRO A 115 12.02 -5.79 11.25
C PRO A 115 11.43 -7.09 10.69
N GLN A 116 10.19 -7.43 11.08
CA GLN A 116 9.49 -8.62 10.61
C GLN A 116 9.21 -8.59 9.10
N VAL A 117 8.89 -7.41 8.55
CA VAL A 117 8.62 -7.28 7.11
C VAL A 117 9.91 -7.47 6.32
N VAL A 118 11.01 -6.86 6.77
CA VAL A 118 12.33 -6.98 6.10
C VAL A 118 12.82 -8.42 6.13
N GLU A 119 12.71 -9.09 7.28
CA GLU A 119 13.08 -10.50 7.42
C GLU A 119 12.20 -11.42 6.54
N ALA A 120 10.88 -11.25 6.59
CA ALA A 120 9.96 -12.07 5.82
C ALA A 120 10.09 -11.83 4.29
N MET A 121 10.44 -10.62 3.85
CA MET A 121 10.72 -10.32 2.45
C MET A 121 12.02 -10.96 1.94
N ALA A 122 13.02 -11.15 2.82
CA ALA A 122 14.27 -11.84 2.49
C ALA A 122 14.11 -13.37 2.47
N SER A 123 13.07 -13.90 3.12
CA SER A 123 12.77 -15.33 3.13
C SER A 123 12.28 -15.83 1.76
N ARG A 124 12.55 -17.09 1.44
CA ARG A 124 12.01 -17.73 0.23
C ARG A 124 10.59 -18.21 0.52
N MET A 125 9.73 -18.20 -0.51
CA MET A 125 8.50 -19.00 -0.48
C MET A 125 8.86 -20.47 -0.27
N THR A 126 8.51 -21.00 0.89
CA THR A 126 8.44 -22.43 1.12
C THR A 126 7.16 -22.92 0.44
N ALA A 127 7.32 -23.85 -0.51
CA ALA A 127 6.21 -24.49 -1.24
C ALA A 127 5.33 -25.32 -0.31
#